data_AF-A0A523HHJ1-F1
#
_entry.id   AF-A0A523HHJ1-F1
#
_cell.length_a   1.000
_cell.length_b   1.000
_cell.length_c   1.000
_cell.angle_alpha   90.00
_cell.angle_beta   90.00
_cell.angle_gamma   90.00
#
_symmetry.space_group_name_H-M   'P 1'
#
loop_
_entity.id
_entity.type
_entity.pdbx_description
1 polymer ?
#
loop_
_entity_poly.entity_id
_entity_poly.type
_entity_poly.pdbx_seq_one_letter_code
_entity_poly.pdbx_strand_id
1 'polypeptide(L)'
;MTKFIYTILQTLLIPCFVASQSMLVQNSQSFSRSIERVSSQKLLQAMQSQSGYDPTMSTNVARFQAEVLLSLAGTAVEKDPAGTALFIGHKEWFDAYLVFTGLTKLTAPVYARLAYEHKQDQLIDFSAGRVIDRIEEGEVPFMAINVIVGWPHTPESPSKYSFNDTLSTPKLKVTNHREITYRLLDFGDMIVYDEIKGLSGRPTSGLLAMLFKIIGEGRVVQSRIALTPDGLQITRARAKKGFFRVNATVTVQPNGVTKKGLPKDRPELKAFETLLKRPLKIKYMPLRAKVLAEMWVKESNGKLSTQVHFYKDQNYE
;
A
#
# COMPACT_ATOMS: atom_id res chain seq x y z
N MET A 1 25.13 -2.84 -41.18
CA MET A 1 26.21 -2.13 -40.46
C MET A 1 25.66 -1.77 -39.09
N THR A 2 25.58 -2.65 -38.10
CA THR A 2 26.56 -3.64 -37.61
C THR A 2 27.84 -2.98 -37.10
N LYS A 3 27.89 -2.84 -35.77
CA LYS A 3 29.04 -3.00 -34.86
C LYS A 3 30.30 -2.13 -35.06
N PHE A 4 30.54 -1.28 -34.06
CA PHE A 4 31.82 -1.07 -33.33
C PHE A 4 31.40 -0.25 -32.07
N ILE A 5 31.02 -0.80 -30.91
CA ILE A 5 31.70 -1.69 -29.95
C ILE A 5 33.15 -1.29 -29.67
N TYR A 6 33.31 -0.65 -28.50
CA TYR A 6 34.29 -0.88 -27.43
C TYR A 6 35.80 -0.72 -27.70
N THR A 7 36.47 -0.26 -26.63
CA THR A 7 37.93 -0.19 -26.37
C THR A 7 38.49 1.18 -26.78
N ILE A 8 38.71 2.10 -25.85
CA ILE A 8 39.78 2.02 -24.84
C ILE A 8 39.25 2.35 -23.44
N LEU A 9 39.19 1.30 -22.63
CA LEU A 9 39.39 1.32 -21.18
C LEU A 9 40.91 1.35 -20.94
N GLN A 10 41.36 1.80 -19.76
CA GLN A 10 42.72 1.65 -19.19
C GLN A 10 43.73 2.80 -19.37
N THR A 11 43.70 3.72 -18.41
CA THR A 11 44.85 4.21 -17.61
C THR A 11 44.23 5.17 -16.59
N LEU A 12 44.15 4.94 -15.28
CA LEU A 12 44.96 4.14 -14.36
C LEU A 12 44.12 3.75 -13.13
N LEU A 13 44.31 2.52 -12.67
CA LEU A 13 43.93 2.03 -11.34
C LEU A 13 45.05 2.36 -10.35
N ILE A 14 44.69 2.99 -9.21
CA ILE A 14 44.92 2.57 -7.81
C ILE A 14 46.34 2.06 -7.42
N PRO A 15 46.93 2.62 -6.36
CA PRO A 15 47.00 1.91 -5.06
C PRO A 15 46.52 2.82 -3.90
N CYS A 16 45.45 2.45 -3.19
CA CYS A 16 45.42 1.62 -1.98
C CYS A 16 45.49 2.44 -0.68
N PHE A 17 44.38 2.35 0.07
CA PHE A 17 44.29 2.15 1.52
C PHE A 17 44.88 3.19 2.51
N VAL A 18 44.05 3.49 3.51
CA VAL A 18 44.28 4.21 4.77
C VAL A 18 44.11 5.74 4.72
N ALA A 19 42.85 6.18 4.77
CA ALA A 19 42.39 7.24 5.69
C ALA A 19 40.85 7.20 5.78
N SER A 20 40.32 6.01 6.09
CA SER A 20 39.04 5.84 6.75
C SER A 20 39.13 6.48 8.14
N GLN A 21 38.70 7.74 8.28
CA GLN A 21 38.18 8.38 9.51
C GLN A 21 37.97 9.90 9.33
N SER A 22 37.14 10.35 8.38
CA SER A 22 36.68 11.77 8.36
C SER A 22 35.32 12.06 7.72
N MET A 23 34.59 11.06 7.20
CA MET A 23 33.28 11.29 6.53
C MET A 23 32.09 10.59 7.21
N LEU A 24 32.15 10.37 8.53
CA LEU A 24 31.04 9.78 9.30
C LEU A 24 30.31 10.75 10.24
N VAL A 25 30.46 12.08 10.07
CA VAL A 25 29.85 13.07 10.98
C VAL A 25 29.00 14.13 10.25
N GLN A 26 28.38 13.80 9.11
CA GLN A 26 27.38 14.69 8.48
C GLN A 26 26.07 14.03 8.00
N ASN A 27 25.82 12.75 8.29
CA ASN A 27 24.52 12.12 7.99
C ASN A 27 23.49 12.23 9.13
N SER A 28 23.73 13.13 10.09
CA SER A 28 22.76 13.55 11.09
C SER A 28 22.08 14.86 10.69
N GLN A 29 21.66 14.99 9.42
CA GLN A 29 20.57 15.91 9.11
C GLN A 29 19.33 15.47 9.89
N SER A 30 19.11 16.21 10.97
CA SER A 30 17.93 16.22 11.80
C SER A 30 16.66 16.07 10.97
N PHE A 31 15.94 14.97 11.19
CA PHE A 31 14.54 14.86 10.81
C PHE A 31 13.74 15.88 11.63
N SER A 32 13.51 17.05 11.06
CA SER A 32 12.33 17.86 11.36
C SER A 32 11.46 17.80 10.10
N ARG A 33 10.81 16.67 9.86
CA ARG A 33 9.90 16.56 8.72
C ARG A 33 8.53 17.06 9.17
N SER A 34 7.96 18.06 8.50
CA SER A 34 6.54 18.35 8.64
C SER A 34 5.76 17.08 8.28
N ILE A 35 4.74 16.76 9.08
CA ILE A 35 3.70 15.79 8.74
C ILE A 35 2.41 16.58 8.71
N GLU A 36 1.72 16.55 7.58
CA GLU A 36 0.41 17.19 7.44
C GLU A 36 -0.68 16.20 7.85
N ARG A 37 -1.49 16.56 8.84
CA ARG A 37 -2.72 15.80 9.14
C ARG A 37 -3.79 16.12 8.11
N VAL A 38 -4.31 15.10 7.45
CA VAL A 38 -5.40 15.23 6.48
C VAL A 38 -6.73 15.40 7.23
N SER A 39 -7.40 16.52 7.00
CA SER A 39 -8.74 16.80 7.54
C SER A 39 -9.81 15.88 6.93
N SER A 40 -10.91 15.65 7.66
CA SER A 40 -12.10 14.95 7.13
C SER A 40 -12.66 15.57 5.85
N GLN A 41 -12.60 16.89 5.68
CA GLN A 41 -13.09 17.55 4.46
C GLN A 41 -12.24 17.20 3.24
N LYS A 42 -10.91 17.25 3.37
CA LYS A 42 -9.99 16.82 2.29
C LYS A 42 -10.18 15.34 1.95
N LEU A 43 -10.37 14.48 2.95
CA LEU A 43 -10.67 13.06 2.74
C LEU A 43 -11.99 12.87 1.99
N LEU A 44 -13.05 13.54 2.43
CA LEU A 44 -14.35 13.46 1.78
C LEU A 44 -14.28 13.92 0.32
N GLN A 45 -13.58 15.03 0.04
CA GLN A 45 -13.36 15.51 -1.32
C GLN A 45 -12.62 14.47 -2.19
N ALA A 46 -11.56 13.87 -1.65
CA ALA A 46 -10.81 12.83 -2.35
C ALA A 46 -11.61 11.53 -2.55
N MET A 47 -12.58 11.23 -1.66
CA MET A 47 -13.51 10.11 -1.84
C MET A 47 -14.59 10.44 -2.88
N GLN A 48 -15.13 11.65 -2.87
CA GLN A 48 -16.15 12.13 -3.81
C GLN A 48 -15.65 12.26 -5.25
N SER A 49 -14.33 12.41 -5.46
CA SER A 49 -13.75 12.35 -6.80
C SER A 49 -13.75 10.94 -7.40
N GLN A 50 -14.06 9.90 -6.61
CA GLN A 50 -14.08 8.51 -7.07
C GLN A 50 -15.49 8.12 -7.51
N SER A 51 -15.59 7.38 -8.62
CA SER A 51 -16.86 6.96 -9.19
C SER A 51 -16.73 5.69 -10.04
N GLY A 52 -17.87 5.14 -10.46
CA GLY A 52 -17.92 4.00 -11.39
C GLY A 52 -17.82 2.62 -10.74
N TYR A 53 -17.94 2.53 -9.41
CA TYR A 53 -18.03 1.27 -8.66
C TYR A 53 -18.64 1.51 -7.27
N ASP A 54 -19.05 0.42 -6.61
CA ASP A 54 -19.56 0.44 -5.25
C ASP A 54 -18.40 0.33 -4.25
N PRO A 55 -18.06 1.40 -3.50
CA PRO A 55 -16.97 1.40 -2.52
C PRO A 55 -17.29 0.58 -1.27
N THR A 56 -18.56 0.20 -1.06
CA THR A 56 -18.99 -0.59 0.10
C THR A 56 -18.66 -2.07 -0.06
N MET A 57 -18.42 -2.52 -1.30
CA MET A 57 -18.02 -3.88 -1.61
C MET A 57 -16.55 -4.10 -1.32
N SER A 58 -16.25 -5.11 -0.48
CA SER A 58 -14.88 -5.40 -0.02
C SER A 58 -13.88 -5.68 -1.15
N THR A 59 -14.36 -6.21 -2.26
CA THR A 59 -13.58 -6.52 -3.48
C THR A 59 -13.13 -5.27 -4.23
N ASN A 60 -13.78 -4.13 -4.01
CA ASN A 60 -13.40 -2.82 -4.55
C ASN A 60 -12.52 -1.99 -3.59
N VAL A 61 -12.35 -2.41 -2.33
CA VAL A 61 -11.65 -1.61 -1.30
C VAL A 61 -10.23 -1.27 -1.68
N ALA A 62 -9.49 -2.21 -2.27
CA ALA A 62 -8.13 -1.92 -2.73
C ALA A 62 -8.14 -0.79 -3.78
N ARG A 63 -9.00 -0.87 -4.80
CA ARG A 63 -9.14 0.19 -5.79
C ARG A 63 -9.51 1.53 -5.13
N PHE A 64 -10.53 1.53 -4.28
CA PHE A 64 -10.97 2.73 -3.56
C PHE A 64 -9.85 3.38 -2.75
N GLN A 65 -9.13 2.58 -1.97
CA GLN A 65 -8.04 3.09 -1.16
C GLN A 65 -6.90 3.63 -2.03
N ALA A 66 -6.53 2.93 -3.11
CA ALA A 66 -5.50 3.44 -4.04
C ALA A 66 -5.88 4.80 -4.60
N GLU A 67 -7.08 4.90 -5.18
CA GLU A 67 -7.53 6.12 -5.86
C GLU A 67 -7.64 7.32 -4.90
N VAL A 68 -8.12 7.11 -3.67
CA VAL A 68 -8.16 8.16 -2.64
C VAL A 68 -6.75 8.60 -2.24
N LEU A 69 -5.84 7.66 -1.97
CA LEU A 69 -4.47 7.99 -1.56
C LEU A 69 -3.68 8.67 -2.67
N LEU A 70 -3.83 8.23 -3.93
CA LEU A 70 -3.22 8.85 -5.10
C LEU A 70 -3.76 10.28 -5.32
N SER A 71 -5.07 10.48 -5.16
CA SER A 71 -5.69 11.82 -5.25
C SER A 71 -5.15 12.79 -4.20
N LEU A 72 -5.04 12.34 -2.94
CA LEU A 72 -4.45 13.13 -1.86
C LEU A 72 -2.97 13.44 -2.11
N ALA A 73 -2.18 12.45 -2.53
CA ALA A 73 -0.77 12.64 -2.82
C ALA A 73 -0.55 13.57 -4.03
N GLY A 74 -1.33 13.44 -5.11
CA GLY A 74 -1.26 14.34 -6.26
C GLY A 74 -1.53 15.79 -5.87
N THR A 75 -2.60 16.04 -5.12
CA THR A 75 -2.92 17.37 -4.60
C THR A 75 -1.82 17.92 -3.69
N ALA A 76 -1.14 17.07 -2.92
CA ALA A 76 -0.05 17.47 -2.05
C ALA A 76 1.23 17.79 -2.82
N VAL A 77 1.58 16.99 -3.85
CA VAL A 77 2.73 17.23 -4.73
C VAL A 77 2.61 18.57 -5.46
N GLU A 78 1.42 18.93 -5.93
CA GLU A 78 1.18 20.22 -6.61
C GLU A 78 1.49 21.43 -5.71
N LYS A 79 1.32 21.28 -4.38
CA LYS A 79 1.55 22.34 -3.39
C LYS A 79 2.96 22.34 -2.83
N ASP A 80 3.52 21.15 -2.60
CA ASP A 80 4.84 20.93 -2.02
C ASP A 80 5.52 19.73 -2.72
N PRO A 81 6.26 19.99 -3.82
CA PRO A 81 7.00 18.95 -4.53
C PRO A 81 8.12 18.30 -3.70
N ALA A 82 8.65 19.01 -2.68
CA ALA A 82 9.62 18.45 -1.75
C ALA A 82 8.96 17.43 -0.79
N GLY A 83 7.64 17.49 -0.65
CA GLY A 83 6.75 16.43 -0.17
C GLY A 83 6.72 16.31 1.35
N THR A 84 5.83 17.06 1.98
CA THR A 84 5.37 16.81 3.35
C THR A 84 4.58 15.49 3.40
N ALA A 85 4.95 14.56 4.29
CA ALA A 85 4.21 13.30 4.43
C ALA A 85 2.79 13.57 4.97
N LEU A 86 1.80 12.77 4.55
CA LEU A 86 0.43 12.93 5.02
C LEU A 86 0.07 11.88 6.07
N PHE A 87 -0.50 12.33 7.18
CA PHE A 87 -1.10 11.50 8.20
C PHE A 87 -2.61 11.50 8.06
N ILE A 88 -3.20 10.31 8.01
CA ILE A 88 -4.64 10.09 7.87
C ILE A 88 -5.11 9.34 9.11
N GLY A 89 -5.91 10.01 9.94
CA GLY A 89 -6.49 9.38 11.12
C GLY A 89 -7.67 8.46 10.77
N HIS A 90 -7.79 7.36 11.50
CA HIS A 90 -8.86 6.37 11.40
C HIS A 90 -10.24 7.00 11.57
N LYS A 91 -10.36 7.99 12.48
CA LYS A 91 -11.61 8.69 12.73
C LYS A 91 -11.98 9.56 11.53
N GLU A 92 -11.05 10.37 11.05
CA GLU A 92 -11.27 11.24 9.90
C GLU A 92 -11.60 10.44 8.64
N TRP A 93 -10.90 9.31 8.42
CA TRP A 93 -11.20 8.38 7.33
C TRP A 93 -12.60 7.78 7.46
N PHE A 94 -12.93 7.22 8.62
CA PHE A 94 -14.20 6.52 8.83
C PHE A 94 -15.38 7.47 8.74
N ASP A 95 -15.30 8.65 9.36
CA ASP A 95 -16.36 9.65 9.30
C ASP A 95 -16.57 10.16 7.87
N ALA A 96 -15.49 10.45 7.13
CA ALA A 96 -15.58 10.83 5.71
C ALA A 96 -16.21 9.70 4.86
N TYR A 97 -15.82 8.45 5.11
CA TYR A 97 -16.36 7.28 4.43
C TYR A 97 -17.88 7.12 4.69
N LEU A 98 -18.35 7.32 5.92
CA LEU A 98 -19.77 7.25 6.23
C LEU A 98 -20.57 8.35 5.52
N VAL A 99 -20.05 9.58 5.49
CA VAL A 99 -20.68 10.69 4.75
C VAL A 99 -20.72 10.40 3.26
N PHE A 100 -19.61 9.92 2.68
CA PHE A 100 -19.51 9.59 1.26
C PHE A 100 -20.47 8.47 0.85
N THR A 101 -20.59 7.43 1.66
CA THR A 101 -21.41 6.24 1.34
C THR A 101 -22.87 6.37 1.78
N GLY A 102 -23.20 7.38 2.58
CA GLY A 102 -24.51 7.52 3.22
C GLY A 102 -24.82 6.44 4.27
N LEU A 103 -23.81 5.65 4.67
CA LEU A 103 -23.98 4.58 5.65
C LEU A 103 -23.94 5.12 7.08
N THR A 104 -24.54 4.36 7.99
CA THR A 104 -24.40 4.58 9.43
C THR A 104 -23.24 3.76 9.97
N LYS A 105 -22.77 4.07 11.19
CA LYS A 105 -21.77 3.25 11.89
C LYS A 105 -22.18 1.77 12.00
N LEU A 106 -23.47 1.49 12.12
CA LEU A 106 -24.00 0.12 12.26
C LEU A 106 -24.09 -0.62 10.93
N THR A 107 -24.37 0.10 9.84
CA THR A 107 -24.52 -0.49 8.49
C THR A 107 -23.23 -0.47 7.68
N ALA A 108 -22.17 0.16 8.18
CA ALA A 108 -20.85 0.14 7.56
C ALA A 108 -20.28 -1.30 7.45
N PRO A 109 -19.59 -1.63 6.34
CA PRO A 109 -18.95 -2.92 6.17
C PRO A 109 -18.01 -3.26 7.33
N VAL A 110 -17.92 -4.56 7.66
CA VAL A 110 -17.11 -5.06 8.78
C VAL A 110 -15.66 -4.59 8.69
N TYR A 111 -15.07 -4.58 7.49
CA TYR A 111 -13.68 -4.14 7.32
C TYR A 111 -13.47 -2.68 7.75
N ALA A 112 -14.42 -1.79 7.42
CA ALA A 112 -14.34 -0.36 7.73
C ALA A 112 -14.56 -0.11 9.23
N ARG A 113 -15.53 -0.81 9.82
CA ARG A 113 -15.79 -0.75 11.27
C ARG A 113 -14.59 -1.23 12.07
N LEU A 114 -14.01 -2.38 11.72
CA LEU A 114 -12.85 -2.92 12.42
C LEU A 114 -11.60 -2.03 12.28
N ALA A 115 -11.37 -1.43 11.11
CA ALA A 115 -10.29 -0.47 10.95
C ALA A 115 -10.45 0.73 11.90
N TYR A 116 -11.68 1.24 12.04
CA TYR A 116 -12.01 2.31 13.00
C TYR A 116 -11.86 1.85 14.46
N GLU A 117 -12.43 0.71 14.84
CA GLU A 117 -12.41 0.16 16.20
C GLU A 117 -10.98 -0.12 16.68
N HIS A 118 -10.13 -0.63 15.79
CA HIS A 118 -8.71 -0.87 16.07
C HIS A 118 -7.84 0.38 15.93
N LYS A 119 -8.40 1.54 15.59
CA LYS A 119 -7.67 2.81 15.42
C LYS A 119 -6.57 2.73 14.37
N GLN A 120 -6.90 2.18 13.20
CA GLN A 120 -5.95 2.04 12.08
C GLN A 120 -5.69 3.39 11.40
N ASP A 121 -4.63 4.08 11.81
CA ASP A 121 -4.16 5.29 11.12
C ASP A 121 -3.25 4.93 9.95
N GLN A 122 -3.12 5.86 9.00
CA GLN A 122 -2.28 5.70 7.82
C GLN A 122 -1.28 6.86 7.75
N LEU A 123 -0.07 6.54 7.30
CA LEU A 123 0.93 7.53 6.91
C LEU A 123 1.36 7.25 5.48
N ILE A 124 1.41 8.30 4.67
CA ILE A 124 1.88 8.22 3.29
C ILE A 124 3.02 9.21 3.02
N ASP A 125 4.06 8.73 2.35
CA ASP A 125 5.20 9.54 1.86
C ASP A 125 5.35 9.32 0.35
N PHE A 126 5.24 10.38 -0.43
CA PHE A 126 5.00 10.33 -1.88
C PHE A 126 6.10 11.00 -2.73
N SER A 127 7.26 11.33 -2.15
CA SER A 127 8.40 11.81 -2.94
C SER A 127 9.11 10.66 -3.63
N ALA A 128 9.17 10.68 -4.96
CA ALA A 128 9.72 9.58 -5.76
C ALA A 128 11.13 9.16 -5.31
N GLY A 129 12.05 10.11 -5.06
CA GLY A 129 13.41 9.83 -4.57
C GLY A 129 13.49 9.29 -3.13
N ARG A 130 12.38 9.30 -2.38
CA ARG A 130 12.27 8.68 -1.04
C ARG A 130 11.54 7.35 -1.05
N VAL A 131 10.91 6.98 -2.16
CA VAL A 131 10.20 5.71 -2.32
C VAL A 131 11.03 4.74 -3.15
N ILE A 132 11.57 5.21 -4.28
CA ILE A 132 12.30 4.42 -5.25
C ILE A 132 13.80 4.75 -5.14
N ASP A 133 14.62 3.72 -4.94
CA ASP A 133 16.08 3.82 -5.04
C ASP A 133 16.50 3.67 -6.52
N ARG A 134 16.07 2.58 -7.15
CA ARG A 134 16.30 2.35 -8.59
C ARG A 134 15.24 1.45 -9.21
N ILE A 135 14.97 1.67 -10.49
CA ILE A 135 14.17 0.75 -11.31
C ILE A 135 15.16 -0.15 -12.05
N GLU A 136 15.08 -1.45 -11.78
CA GLU A 136 15.94 -2.46 -12.42
C GLU A 136 15.28 -3.03 -13.67
N GLU A 137 13.95 -3.07 -13.72
CA GLU A 137 13.16 -3.55 -14.86
C GLU A 137 11.75 -2.94 -14.82
N GLY A 138 11.23 -2.51 -15.98
CA GLY A 138 9.91 -1.89 -16.12
C GLY A 138 9.97 -0.38 -16.34
N GLU A 139 8.79 0.24 -16.42
CA GLU A 139 8.63 1.69 -16.62
C GLU A 139 8.81 2.46 -15.29
N VAL A 140 8.99 3.78 -15.40
CA VAL A 140 8.96 4.69 -14.25
C VAL A 140 7.50 5.02 -13.93
N PRO A 141 7.02 4.80 -12.69
CA PRO A 141 5.66 5.19 -12.34
C PRO A 141 5.54 6.72 -12.32
N PHE A 142 4.36 7.24 -12.67
CA PHE A 142 4.02 8.66 -12.52
C PHE A 142 4.06 9.09 -11.06
N MET A 143 3.66 8.18 -10.16
CA MET A 143 3.69 8.41 -8.72
C MET A 143 4.08 7.15 -7.97
N ALA A 144 4.87 7.33 -6.91
CA ALA A 144 5.22 6.27 -6.00
C ALA A 144 4.99 6.75 -4.57
N ILE A 145 4.29 5.94 -3.77
CA ILE A 145 3.91 6.25 -2.40
C ILE A 145 4.35 5.11 -1.49
N ASN A 146 5.07 5.44 -0.42
CA ASN A 146 5.22 4.59 0.75
C ASN A 146 3.94 4.67 1.57
N VAL A 147 3.26 3.53 1.77
CA VAL A 147 2.09 3.49 2.64
C VAL A 147 2.37 2.62 3.84
N ILE A 148 2.04 3.18 5.00
CA ILE A 148 2.11 2.53 6.29
C ILE A 148 0.74 2.65 6.95
N VAL A 149 0.19 1.53 7.39
CA VAL A 149 -1.06 1.47 8.15
C VAL A 149 -0.78 0.74 9.45
N GLY A 150 -1.29 1.27 10.56
CA GLY A 150 -1.16 0.57 11.83
C GLY A 150 -1.95 1.17 12.96
N TRP A 151 -1.78 0.60 14.15
CA TRP A 151 -2.44 1.07 15.37
C TRP A 151 -1.49 1.00 16.58
N PRO A 152 -1.79 1.73 17.67
CA PRO A 152 -0.88 1.84 18.81
C PRO A 152 -0.52 0.48 19.42
N HIS A 153 0.72 0.34 19.89
CA HIS A 153 1.13 -0.78 20.74
C HIS A 153 0.73 -0.50 22.18
N THR A 154 -0.37 -1.12 22.64
CA THR A 154 -0.79 -1.05 24.05
C THR A 154 -1.03 -2.47 24.58
N PRO A 155 -1.00 -2.70 25.91
CA PRO A 155 -1.32 -4.00 26.49
C PRO A 155 -2.72 -4.52 26.06
N GLU A 156 -3.65 -3.61 25.81
CA GLU A 156 -5.03 -3.90 25.41
C GLU A 156 -5.19 -4.08 23.89
N SER A 157 -4.23 -3.62 23.08
CA SER A 157 -4.33 -3.68 21.63
C SER A 157 -3.72 -4.96 21.07
N PRO A 158 -4.43 -5.73 20.21
CA PRO A 158 -3.88 -6.96 19.68
C PRO A 158 -2.75 -6.68 18.67
N SER A 159 -1.82 -7.62 18.51
CA SER A 159 -0.75 -7.53 17.49
C SER A 159 -1.24 -7.87 16.07
N LYS A 160 -2.45 -8.43 15.97
CA LYS A 160 -3.18 -8.73 14.74
C LYS A 160 -4.66 -8.98 15.06
N TYR A 161 -5.54 -8.75 14.10
CA TYR A 161 -6.94 -9.19 14.19
C TYR A 161 -7.36 -9.87 12.89
N SER A 162 -8.40 -10.71 12.96
CA SER A 162 -8.96 -11.36 11.78
C SER A 162 -10.46 -11.12 11.69
N PHE A 163 -10.98 -11.11 10.47
CA PHE A 163 -12.41 -11.08 10.21
C PHE A 163 -12.79 -11.95 9.01
N ASN A 164 -14.05 -12.36 8.97
CA ASN A 164 -14.62 -13.02 7.81
C ASN A 164 -15.22 -11.98 6.89
N ASP A 165 -14.66 -11.84 5.70
CA ASP A 165 -15.22 -11.07 4.62
C ASP A 165 -16.30 -11.90 3.93
N THR A 166 -17.55 -11.51 4.17
CA THR A 166 -18.74 -12.13 3.58
C THR A 166 -19.24 -11.39 2.34
N LEU A 167 -18.67 -10.21 2.03
CA LEU A 167 -19.03 -9.41 0.87
C LEU A 167 -18.22 -9.84 -0.37
N SER A 168 -17.08 -10.51 -0.16
CA SER A 168 -16.30 -11.09 -1.25
C SER A 168 -16.86 -12.42 -1.75
N THR A 169 -16.66 -12.69 -3.05
CA THR A 169 -16.87 -14.02 -3.63
C THR A 169 -15.57 -14.51 -4.28
N PRO A 170 -14.94 -15.61 -3.79
CA PRO A 170 -15.33 -16.41 -2.63
C PRO A 170 -15.21 -15.62 -1.32
N LYS A 171 -15.89 -16.10 -0.27
CA LYS A 171 -15.76 -15.53 1.08
C LYS A 171 -14.32 -15.73 1.55
N LEU A 172 -13.78 -14.74 2.25
CA LEU A 172 -12.39 -14.76 2.73
C LEU A 172 -12.36 -14.65 4.25
N LYS A 173 -11.34 -15.23 4.87
CA LYS A 173 -10.85 -14.78 6.17
C LYS A 173 -9.65 -13.89 5.90
N VAL A 174 -9.69 -12.67 6.40
CA VAL A 174 -8.61 -11.69 6.29
C VAL A 174 -8.01 -11.49 7.67
N THR A 175 -6.69 -11.37 7.73
CA THR A 175 -5.93 -11.09 8.95
C THR A 175 -5.05 -9.88 8.70
N ASN A 176 -5.28 -8.85 9.51
CA ASN A 176 -4.50 -7.63 9.53
C ASN A 176 -3.52 -7.72 10.70
N HIS A 177 -2.23 -7.52 10.42
CA HIS A 177 -1.22 -7.33 11.45
C HIS A 177 -1.19 -5.86 11.88
N ARG A 178 -0.69 -5.60 13.09
CA ARG A 178 -0.59 -4.24 13.65
C ARG A 178 0.09 -3.25 12.73
N GLU A 179 1.06 -3.71 11.96
CA GLU A 179 1.75 -2.94 10.96
C GLU A 179 1.51 -3.59 9.59
N ILE A 180 0.94 -2.81 8.68
CA ILE A 180 0.76 -3.12 7.28
C ILE A 180 1.56 -2.11 6.48
N THR A 181 2.38 -2.60 5.56
CA THR A 181 3.19 -1.73 4.71
C THR A 181 3.16 -2.19 3.26
N TYR A 182 3.22 -1.22 2.35
CA TYR A 182 3.31 -1.48 0.92
C TYR A 182 3.84 -0.25 0.17
N ARG A 183 4.16 -0.46 -1.11
CA ARG A 183 4.42 0.57 -2.10
C ARG A 183 3.18 0.68 -2.98
N LEU A 184 2.62 1.87 -3.10
CA LEU A 184 1.55 2.16 -4.04
C LEU A 184 2.13 2.92 -5.22
N LEU A 185 2.04 2.34 -6.41
CA LEU A 185 2.59 2.90 -7.64
C LEU A 185 1.46 3.15 -8.63
N ASP A 186 1.53 4.28 -9.30
CA ASP A 186 0.64 4.65 -10.38
C ASP A 186 1.40 4.76 -11.70
N PHE A 187 0.98 3.98 -12.69
CA PHE A 187 1.49 3.99 -14.07
C PHE A 187 0.46 4.59 -15.05
N GLY A 188 -0.66 5.12 -14.56
CA GLY A 188 -1.76 5.67 -15.35
C GLY A 188 -2.67 4.61 -15.97
N ASP A 189 -2.11 3.55 -16.56
CA ASP A 189 -2.87 2.40 -17.08
C ASP A 189 -2.96 1.22 -16.09
N MET A 190 -2.17 1.28 -15.02
CA MET A 190 -2.03 0.23 -14.02
C MET A 190 -1.68 0.84 -12.66
N ILE A 191 -2.37 0.36 -11.62
CA ILE A 191 -2.02 0.61 -10.22
C ILE A 191 -1.33 -0.64 -9.67
N VAL A 192 -0.22 -0.47 -8.94
CA VAL A 192 0.51 -1.57 -8.33
C VAL A 192 0.64 -1.35 -6.83
N TYR A 193 0.19 -2.36 -6.07
CA TYR A 193 0.59 -2.57 -4.69
C TYR A 193 1.78 -3.52 -4.67
N ASP A 194 2.95 -3.05 -4.29
CA ASP A 194 4.16 -3.86 -4.21
C ASP A 194 4.70 -3.97 -2.79
N GLU A 195 5.53 -4.99 -2.57
CA GLU A 195 6.13 -5.33 -1.26
C GLU A 195 5.13 -5.34 -0.08
N ILE A 196 3.91 -5.85 -0.33
CA ILE A 196 2.87 -5.90 0.70
C ILE A 196 3.32 -6.78 1.88
N LYS A 197 3.24 -6.22 3.09
CA LYS A 197 3.51 -6.87 4.37
C LYS A 197 2.37 -6.59 5.34
N GLY A 198 2.20 -7.48 6.32
CA GLY A 198 1.18 -7.33 7.38
C GLY A 198 -0.24 -7.74 6.99
N LEU A 199 -0.45 -8.25 5.78
CA LEU A 199 -1.74 -8.77 5.32
C LEU A 199 -1.64 -10.26 4.99
N SER A 200 -2.53 -11.04 5.60
CA SER A 200 -2.74 -12.44 5.23
C SER A 200 -4.21 -12.76 5.04
N GLY A 201 -4.49 -13.78 4.24
CA GLY A 201 -5.86 -14.21 4.03
C GLY A 201 -5.96 -15.63 3.50
N ARG A 202 -7.18 -16.16 3.56
CA ARG A 202 -7.52 -17.44 2.94
C ARG A 202 -8.98 -17.48 2.52
N PRO A 203 -9.32 -18.16 1.43
CA PRO A 203 -10.72 -18.50 1.13
C PRO A 203 -11.34 -19.32 2.25
N THR A 204 -12.58 -19.00 2.62
CA THR A 204 -13.38 -19.75 3.59
C THR A 204 -14.50 -20.55 2.93
N SER A 205 -14.76 -20.33 1.64
CA SER A 205 -15.68 -21.13 0.82
C SER A 205 -15.07 -21.63 -0.50
N GLY A 206 -15.69 -22.67 -1.07
CA GLY A 206 -15.29 -23.28 -2.35
C GLY A 206 -14.09 -24.23 -2.27
N LEU A 207 -13.70 -24.81 -3.42
CA LEU A 207 -12.62 -25.80 -3.52
C LEU A 207 -11.26 -25.27 -3.01
N LEU A 208 -11.01 -23.97 -3.16
CA LEU A 208 -9.81 -23.33 -2.61
C LEU A 208 -9.83 -23.25 -1.08
N ALA A 209 -11.00 -23.17 -0.43
CA ALA A 209 -11.05 -23.18 1.03
C ALA A 209 -10.63 -24.54 1.61
N MET A 210 -10.94 -25.65 0.92
CA MET A 210 -10.49 -26.99 1.33
C MET A 210 -8.96 -27.10 1.27
N LEU A 211 -8.34 -26.57 0.21
CA LEU A 211 -6.87 -26.51 0.07
C LEU A 211 -6.23 -25.61 1.15
N PHE A 212 -6.78 -24.41 1.40
CA PHE A 212 -6.23 -23.47 2.37
C PHE A 212 -6.56 -23.82 3.84
N LYS A 213 -7.47 -24.73 4.12
CA LYS A 213 -7.67 -25.31 5.46
C LYS A 213 -6.46 -26.15 5.90
N ILE A 214 -5.83 -26.87 4.97
CA ILE A 214 -4.69 -27.75 5.26
C ILE A 214 -3.39 -26.94 5.34
N ILE A 215 -3.22 -25.96 4.45
CA ILE A 215 -1.94 -25.27 4.31
C ILE A 215 -1.90 -24.00 5.21
N GLY A 216 -3.04 -23.36 5.52
CA GLY A 216 -3.17 -22.13 6.34
C GLY A 216 -3.29 -20.82 5.53
N GLU A 217 -3.14 -19.65 6.16
CA GLU A 217 -3.26 -18.33 5.49
C GLU A 217 -2.10 -18.03 4.51
N GLY A 218 -2.39 -17.41 3.37
CA GLY A 218 -1.41 -16.93 2.40
C GLY A 218 -1.11 -15.45 2.61
N ARG A 219 0.14 -15.03 2.38
CA ARG A 219 0.53 -13.61 2.42
C ARG A 219 0.42 -13.02 1.01
N VAL A 220 -0.39 -12.00 0.83
CA VAL A 220 -0.40 -11.23 -0.42
C VAL A 220 0.87 -10.39 -0.42
N VAL A 221 1.64 -10.45 -1.50
CA VAL A 221 2.93 -9.72 -1.61
C VAL A 221 2.93 -8.69 -2.71
N GLN A 222 2.02 -8.83 -3.69
CA GLN A 222 1.83 -7.86 -4.76
C GLN A 222 0.39 -7.96 -5.27
N SER A 223 -0.20 -6.84 -5.65
CA SER A 223 -1.43 -6.76 -6.41
C SER A 223 -1.26 -5.74 -7.53
N ARG A 224 -1.77 -6.06 -8.72
CA ARG A 224 -1.77 -5.14 -9.86
C ARG A 224 -3.19 -5.02 -10.38
N ILE A 225 -3.62 -3.79 -10.62
CA ILE A 225 -4.98 -3.45 -11.00
C ILE A 225 -4.93 -2.67 -12.30
N ALA A 226 -5.74 -3.07 -13.27
CA ALA A 226 -6.04 -2.28 -14.46
C ALA A 226 -7.55 -2.17 -14.61
N LEU A 227 -8.00 -1.05 -15.17
CA LEU A 227 -9.42 -0.72 -15.31
C LEU A 227 -9.76 -0.64 -16.79
N THR A 228 -10.88 -1.25 -17.16
CA THR A 228 -11.44 -1.08 -18.50
C THR A 228 -12.31 0.18 -18.58
N PRO A 229 -12.59 0.71 -19.78
CA PRO A 229 -13.46 1.89 -19.93
C PRO A 229 -14.88 1.72 -19.37
N ASP A 230 -15.41 0.49 -19.37
CA ASP A 230 -16.72 0.14 -18.79
C ASP A 230 -16.66 -0.12 -17.27
N GLY A 231 -15.54 0.18 -16.62
CA GLY A 231 -15.38 0.11 -15.17
C GLY A 231 -15.09 -1.29 -14.61
N LEU A 232 -14.90 -2.30 -15.47
CA LEU A 232 -14.46 -3.62 -15.03
C LEU A 232 -13.02 -3.54 -14.54
N GLN A 233 -12.81 -4.00 -13.30
CA GLN A 233 -11.49 -4.10 -12.72
C GLN A 233 -10.88 -5.46 -13.05
N ILE A 234 -9.66 -5.48 -13.55
CA ILE A 234 -8.86 -6.70 -13.75
C ILE A 234 -7.72 -6.65 -12.76
N THR A 235 -7.66 -7.65 -11.89
CA THR A 235 -6.66 -7.71 -10.81
C THR A 235 -5.81 -8.96 -10.95
N ARG A 236 -4.49 -8.76 -10.92
CA ARG A 236 -3.51 -9.85 -10.83
C ARG A 236 -2.81 -9.77 -9.48
N ALA A 237 -3.09 -10.73 -8.62
CA ALA A 237 -2.48 -10.83 -7.30
C ALA A 237 -1.42 -11.93 -7.26
N ARG A 238 -0.36 -11.67 -6.51
CA ARG A 238 0.68 -12.64 -6.14
C ARG A 238 0.65 -12.87 -4.64
N ALA A 239 0.52 -14.13 -4.25
CA ALA A 239 0.59 -14.56 -2.86
C ALA A 239 1.76 -15.54 -2.65
N LYS A 240 2.34 -15.50 -1.44
CA LYS A 240 3.38 -16.44 -0.99
C LYS A 240 2.87 -17.26 0.18
N LYS A 241 3.27 -18.54 0.19
CA LYS A 241 3.01 -19.46 1.29
C LYS A 241 4.13 -20.49 1.40
N GLY A 242 4.97 -20.37 2.43
CA GLY A 242 6.22 -21.12 2.50
C GLY A 242 7.06 -20.90 1.24
N PHE A 243 7.46 -21.99 0.60
CA PHE A 243 8.20 -21.99 -0.67
C PHE A 243 7.30 -21.82 -1.91
N PHE A 244 5.97 -21.89 -1.77
CA PHE A 244 5.03 -21.79 -2.88
C PHE A 244 4.68 -20.33 -3.20
N ARG A 245 4.62 -20.03 -4.50
CA ARG A 245 4.14 -18.75 -5.03
C ARG A 245 2.92 -19.01 -5.90
N VAL A 246 1.83 -18.31 -5.64
CA VAL A 246 0.59 -18.41 -6.42
C VAL A 246 0.33 -17.06 -7.06
N ASN A 247 0.08 -17.05 -8.37
CA ASN A 247 -0.44 -15.89 -9.08
C ASN A 247 -1.88 -16.20 -9.50
N ALA A 248 -2.78 -15.25 -9.30
CA ALA A 248 -4.16 -15.36 -9.74
C ALA A 248 -4.59 -14.08 -10.45
N THR A 249 -5.30 -14.24 -11.57
CA THR A 249 -6.03 -13.15 -12.22
C THR A 249 -7.51 -13.29 -11.83
N VAL A 250 -8.14 -12.18 -11.47
CA VAL A 250 -9.58 -12.08 -11.20
C VAL A 250 -10.14 -10.85 -11.90
N THR A 251 -11.43 -10.87 -12.18
CA THR A 251 -12.19 -9.68 -12.59
C THR A 251 -13.18 -9.30 -11.50
N VAL A 252 -13.34 -8.01 -11.26
CA VAL A 252 -14.26 -7.43 -10.28
C VAL A 252 -15.16 -6.45 -11.01
N GLN A 253 -16.46 -6.72 -11.00
CA GLN A 253 -17.45 -5.82 -11.56
C GLN A 253 -17.66 -4.60 -10.65
N PRO A 254 -18.16 -3.47 -11.17
CA PRO A 254 -18.48 -2.28 -10.36
C PRO A 254 -19.27 -2.57 -9.09
N ASN A 255 -20.22 -3.52 -9.14
CA ASN A 255 -21.02 -3.96 -7.99
C ASN A 255 -20.31 -4.96 -7.05
N GLY A 256 -19.00 -5.13 -7.18
CA GLY A 256 -18.17 -6.00 -6.34
C GLY A 256 -18.18 -7.49 -6.70
N VAL A 257 -19.00 -7.93 -7.67
CA VAL A 257 -19.04 -9.35 -8.07
C VAL A 257 -17.70 -9.74 -8.69
N THR A 258 -17.03 -10.71 -8.06
CA THR A 258 -15.70 -11.19 -8.45
C THR A 258 -15.79 -12.53 -9.18
N LYS A 259 -15.05 -12.67 -10.28
CA LYS A 259 -14.89 -13.92 -11.03
C LYS A 259 -13.42 -14.25 -11.20
N LYS A 260 -13.09 -15.54 -11.21
CA LYS A 260 -11.73 -16.02 -11.48
C LYS A 260 -11.43 -15.93 -12.97
N GLY A 261 -10.25 -15.41 -13.32
CA GLY A 261 -9.78 -15.29 -14.70
C GLY A 261 -10.51 -14.20 -15.48
N LEU A 262 -10.28 -14.17 -16.78
CA LEU A 262 -10.98 -13.28 -17.71
C LEU A 262 -12.32 -13.90 -18.15
N PRO A 263 -13.36 -13.10 -18.37
CA PRO A 263 -14.58 -13.54 -19.05
C PRO A 263 -14.26 -14.12 -20.44
N LYS A 264 -14.87 -15.24 -20.80
CA LYS A 264 -14.61 -15.94 -22.08
C LYS A 264 -15.17 -15.19 -23.29
N ASP A 265 -16.20 -14.41 -23.06
CA ASP A 265 -16.95 -13.58 -24.00
C ASP A 265 -16.32 -12.20 -24.24
N ARG A 266 -15.19 -11.89 -23.58
CA ARG A 266 -14.48 -10.61 -23.66
C ARG A 266 -13.00 -10.82 -24.02
N PRO A 267 -12.69 -11.32 -25.25
CA PRO A 267 -11.32 -11.68 -25.65
C PRO A 267 -10.34 -10.50 -25.67
N GLU A 268 -10.84 -9.28 -25.86
CA GLU A 268 -10.04 -8.06 -25.86
C GLU A 268 -9.38 -7.79 -24.49
N LEU A 269 -9.91 -8.35 -23.40
CA LEU A 269 -9.35 -8.21 -22.05
C LEU A 269 -7.99 -8.90 -21.88
N LYS A 270 -7.58 -9.73 -22.84
CA LYS A 270 -6.25 -10.35 -22.86
C LYS A 270 -5.13 -9.31 -22.92
N ALA A 271 -5.37 -8.14 -23.51
CA ALA A 271 -4.41 -7.04 -23.53
C ALA A 271 -4.11 -6.54 -22.10
N PHE A 272 -5.15 -6.36 -21.27
CA PHE A 272 -4.99 -5.97 -19.87
C PHE A 272 -4.29 -7.05 -19.04
N GLU A 273 -4.58 -8.33 -19.26
CA GLU A 273 -3.84 -9.38 -18.57
C GLU A 273 -2.35 -9.39 -18.97
N THR A 274 -2.05 -9.08 -20.24
CA THR A 274 -0.67 -8.93 -20.73
C THR A 274 0.02 -7.73 -20.07
N LEU A 275 -0.65 -6.58 -20.00
CA LEU A 275 -0.20 -5.39 -19.26
C LEU A 275 0.15 -5.74 -17.81
N LEU A 276 -0.77 -6.38 -17.08
CA LEU A 276 -0.58 -6.78 -15.68
C LEU A 276 0.54 -7.82 -15.49
N LYS A 277 0.97 -8.52 -16.55
CA LYS A 277 2.06 -9.49 -16.52
C LYS A 277 3.43 -8.88 -16.86
N ARG A 278 3.51 -7.62 -17.30
CA ARG A 278 4.77 -6.96 -17.64
C ARG A 278 5.78 -7.10 -16.49
N PRO A 279 7.05 -7.43 -16.74
CA PRO A 279 8.05 -7.47 -15.68
C PRO A 279 8.14 -6.14 -14.93
N LEU A 280 8.32 -6.21 -13.62
CA LEU A 280 8.57 -5.05 -12.78
C LEU A 280 9.53 -5.46 -11.68
N LYS A 281 10.66 -4.80 -11.62
CA LYS A 281 11.68 -4.99 -10.59
C LYS A 281 12.17 -3.63 -10.15
N ILE A 282 11.75 -3.23 -8.95
CA ILE A 282 12.12 -1.96 -8.35
C ILE A 282 12.85 -2.26 -7.06
N LYS A 283 13.98 -1.59 -6.86
CA LYS A 283 14.61 -1.49 -5.55
C LYS A 283 14.07 -0.25 -4.87
N TYR A 284 13.42 -0.44 -3.74
CA TYR A 284 12.84 0.64 -2.97
C TYR A 284 13.82 1.16 -1.92
N MET A 285 13.66 2.43 -1.57
CA MET A 285 14.24 2.95 -0.34
C MET A 285 13.65 2.18 0.86
N PRO A 286 14.44 1.84 1.90
CA PRO A 286 13.90 1.16 3.08
C PRO A 286 12.79 1.96 3.76
N LEU A 287 11.68 1.30 4.11
CA LEU A 287 10.73 1.87 5.07
C LEU A 287 11.43 2.01 6.41
N ARG A 288 11.58 3.22 6.91
CA ARG A 288 12.19 3.46 8.22
C ARG A 288 11.12 3.22 9.30
N ALA A 289 11.21 2.08 9.97
CA ALA A 289 10.35 1.67 11.10
C ALA A 289 10.24 2.70 12.22
N LYS A 290 11.26 3.57 12.36
CA LYS A 290 11.28 4.69 13.31
C LYS A 290 10.07 5.65 13.16
N VAL A 291 9.55 5.81 11.95
CA VAL A 291 8.41 6.69 11.69
C VAL A 291 7.13 6.14 12.33
N LEU A 292 6.97 4.81 12.39
CA LEU A 292 5.87 4.16 13.11
C LEU A 292 5.99 4.34 14.62
N ALA A 293 7.20 4.22 15.17
CA ALA A 293 7.41 4.45 16.60
C ALA A 293 7.03 5.90 16.98
N GLU A 294 7.39 6.88 16.16
CA GLU A 294 7.11 8.31 16.36
C GLU A 294 5.61 8.68 16.17
N MET A 295 4.85 7.93 15.36
CA MET A 295 3.41 8.14 15.17
C MET A 295 2.58 7.88 16.44
N TRP A 296 3.07 7.04 17.36
CA TRP A 296 2.26 6.45 18.42
C TRP A 296 2.83 6.63 19.84
N VAL A 297 3.82 7.52 20.02
CA VAL A 297 4.42 7.76 21.34
C VAL A 297 3.40 8.42 22.27
N LYS A 298 3.26 7.80 23.44
CA LYS A 298 2.44 8.24 24.58
C LYS A 298 3.12 9.47 25.21
N GLU A 299 2.43 10.60 25.34
CA GLU A 299 2.89 11.62 26.30
C GLU A 299 2.83 11.04 27.72
N SER A 300 3.81 11.39 28.55
CA SER A 300 3.99 10.97 29.94
C SER A 300 2.83 11.38 30.89
N ASN A 301 1.79 12.03 30.38
CA ASN A 301 0.59 12.45 31.11
C ASN A 301 -0.66 11.59 30.82
N GLY A 302 -0.54 10.53 30.02
CA GLY A 302 -1.65 9.58 29.77
C GLY A 302 -2.76 10.10 28.84
N LYS A 303 -2.60 11.28 28.23
CA LYS A 303 -3.46 11.70 27.10
C LYS A 303 -2.87 11.18 25.78
N LEU A 304 -3.73 10.60 24.94
CA LEU A 304 -3.41 10.30 23.54
C LEU A 304 -3.23 11.63 22.80
N SER A 305 -2.02 12.16 22.84
CA SER A 305 -1.59 13.25 21.98
C SER A 305 -1.38 12.67 20.59
N THR A 306 -2.10 13.21 19.61
CA THR A 306 -1.82 12.97 18.18
C THR A 306 -0.72 13.90 17.66
N GLN A 307 0.08 14.48 18.56
CA GLN A 307 1.30 15.18 18.20
C GLN A 307 2.40 14.15 17.95
N VAL A 308 2.86 14.11 16.71
CA VAL A 308 4.04 13.34 16.31
C VAL A 308 5.24 13.93 17.06
N HIS A 309 5.71 13.25 18.09
CA HIS A 309 6.92 13.62 18.80
C HIS A 309 8.12 12.85 18.24
N PHE A 310 9.05 13.59 17.64
CA PHE A 310 10.32 13.07 17.15
C PHE A 310 11.22 12.70 18.35
N TYR A 311 11.52 11.42 18.54
CA TYR A 311 12.57 10.99 19.48
C TYR A 311 13.77 10.41 18.74
N LYS A 312 14.93 11.01 18.98
CA LYS A 312 16.23 10.36 18.83
C LYS A 312 16.36 9.33 19.95
N ASP A 313 16.11 8.07 19.65
CA ASP A 313 16.71 6.98 20.40
C ASP A 313 17.68 6.23 19.49
N GLN A 314 18.88 5.95 20.01
CA GLN A 314 20.03 5.38 19.29
C GLN A 314 20.11 3.86 19.40
N ASN A 315 19.16 3.20 20.10
CA ASN A 315 19.28 1.79 20.45
C ASN A 315 18.11 0.92 19.95
N TYR A 316 17.94 0.83 18.62
CA TYR A 316 17.07 -0.19 18.03
C TYR A 316 17.80 -0.85 16.86
N GLU A 317 18.43 -2.00 17.13
CA GLU A 317 18.98 -2.95 16.14
C GLU A 317 17.87 -3.80 15.51
#